data_AF-A0A258YEM9-F1
#
_entry.id   AF-A0A258YEM9-F1
#
_cell.length_a   1.000
_cell.length_b   1.000
_cell.length_c   1.000
_cell.angle_alpha   90.00
_cell.angle_beta   90.00
_cell.angle_gamma   90.00
#
_symmetry.space_group_name_H-M   'P 1'
#
loop_
_entity.id
_entity.type
_entity.pdbx_description
1 polymer ?
#
loop_
_entity_poly.entity_id
_entity_poly.type
_entity_poly.pdbx_seq_one_letter_code
_entity_poly.pdbx_strand_id
1 'polypeptide(L)'
;ILTGGGSQLKHLIQLTEYTTGLNARIGLPNEHLAANHIDELKKPMYATCIGLILKGYNDYDHQYKEFTEKFVKMEVPSALKKNPVTTAEAPVAAAPITPTAPVEKATVDVTPRIKFWDKFKNNLIELFKEEEDQVIR
;
A
#
# COMPACT_ATOMS: atom_id res chain seq x y z
N ILE A 1 12.90 5.79 4.27
CA ILE A 1 11.54 6.40 4.41
C ILE A 1 10.54 5.26 4.46
N LEU A 2 9.58 5.29 5.39
CA LEU A 2 8.55 4.26 5.56
C LEU A 2 7.19 4.81 5.10
N THR A 3 6.53 4.08 4.20
CA THR A 3 5.20 4.42 3.65
C THR A 3 4.25 3.20 3.75
N GLY A 4 3.01 3.37 3.31
CA GLY A 4 1.96 2.35 3.39
C GLY A 4 1.22 2.33 4.73
N GLY A 5 0.22 1.46 4.86
CA GLY A 5 -0.55 1.35 6.10
C GLY A 5 0.27 0.80 7.27
N GLY A 6 1.16 -0.15 6.99
CA GLY A 6 2.00 -0.81 8.00
C GLY A 6 3.04 0.11 8.64
N SER A 7 3.39 1.24 8.02
CA SER A 7 4.36 2.18 8.59
C SER A 7 3.86 2.92 9.83
N GLN A 8 2.56 2.78 10.17
CA GLN A 8 1.93 3.42 11.33
C GLN A 8 2.01 2.59 12.62
N LEU A 9 2.64 1.41 12.58
CA LEU A 9 2.81 0.56 13.77
C LEU A 9 3.70 1.25 14.82
N LYS A 10 3.32 1.08 16.09
CA LYS A 10 4.11 1.58 17.23
C LYS A 10 5.51 0.97 17.17
N HIS A 11 6.52 1.82 17.37
CA HIS A 11 7.93 1.47 17.40
C HIS A 11 8.57 0.95 16.10
N LEU A 12 7.88 1.02 14.96
CA LEU A 12 8.42 0.48 13.69
C LEU A 12 9.67 1.24 13.22
N ILE A 13 9.72 2.56 13.45
CA ILE A 13 10.88 3.38 13.11
C ILE A 13 12.11 2.85 13.85
N GLN A 14 12.03 2.68 15.17
CA GLN A 14 13.13 2.18 16.00
C GLN A 14 13.57 0.78 15.56
N LEU A 15 12.62 -0.13 15.29
CA LEU A 15 12.95 -1.47 14.80
C LEU A 15 13.68 -1.43 13.46
N THR A 16 13.21 -0.58 12.54
CA THR A 16 13.82 -0.42 11.21
C THR A 16 15.23 0.14 11.35
N GLU A 17 15.41 1.19 12.16
CA GLU A 17 16.71 1.80 12.41
C GLU A 17 17.68 0.82 13.08
N TYR A 18 17.20 0.05 14.06
CA TYR A 18 18.00 -0.97 14.74
C TYR A 18 18.42 -2.10 13.80
N THR A 19 17.50 -2.60 12.97
CA THR A 19 17.76 -3.76 12.10
C THR A 19 18.62 -3.39 10.90
N THR A 20 18.41 -2.21 10.33
CA THR A 20 19.11 -1.78 9.10
C THR A 20 20.33 -0.92 9.36
N GLY A 21 20.45 -0.31 10.55
CA GLY A 21 21.47 0.69 10.87
C GLY A 21 21.29 2.03 10.14
N LEU A 22 20.17 2.22 9.44
CA LEU A 22 19.87 3.43 8.66
C LEU A 22 18.78 4.25 9.35
N ASN A 23 18.91 5.58 9.31
CA ASN A 23 17.88 6.46 9.83
C ASN A 23 16.55 6.28 9.07
N ALA A 24 15.44 6.24 9.81
CA ALA A 24 14.12 6.05 9.26
C ALA A 24 13.17 7.19 9.65
N ARG A 25 12.24 7.50 8.75
CA ARG A 25 11.17 8.49 8.96
C ARG A 25 9.91 8.07 8.21
N ILE A 26 8.75 8.53 8.65
CA ILE A 26 7.48 8.34 7.93
C ILE A 26 7.44 9.26 6.71
N GLY A 27 7.03 8.73 5.56
CA GLY A 27 6.78 9.51 4.36
C GLY A 27 5.34 10.02 4.33
N LEU A 28 5.16 11.31 4.07
CA LEU A 28 3.86 11.96 3.93
C LEU A 28 3.63 12.28 2.45
N PRO A 29 2.66 11.65 1.77
CA PRO A 29 2.53 11.76 0.32
C PRO A 29 1.86 13.07 -0.15
N ASN A 30 1.47 13.95 0.77
CA ASN A 30 0.82 15.22 0.47
C ASN A 30 1.80 16.36 0.20
N GLU A 31 3.11 16.16 0.36
CA GLU A 31 4.13 17.21 0.12
C GLU A 31 4.09 17.78 -1.30
N HIS A 32 3.69 16.97 -2.29
CA HIS A 32 3.56 17.36 -3.69
C HIS A 32 2.14 17.79 -4.09
N LEU A 33 1.19 17.82 -3.14
CA LEU A 33 -0.19 18.20 -3.41
C LEU A 33 -0.40 19.69 -3.15
N ALA A 34 -1.31 20.30 -3.92
CA ALA A 34 -1.72 21.68 -3.67
C ALA A 34 -2.38 21.84 -2.28
N ALA A 35 -2.35 23.07 -1.76
CA ALA A 35 -3.05 23.42 -0.53
C ALA A 35 -4.57 23.09 -0.64
N ASN A 36 -5.23 22.88 0.50
CA ASN A 36 -6.64 22.47 0.64
C ASN A 36 -6.95 20.99 0.33
N HIS A 37 -5.96 20.10 0.35
CA HIS A 37 -6.23 18.66 0.38
C HIS A 37 -6.88 18.24 1.72
N ILE A 38 -7.66 17.15 1.71
CA ILE A 38 -8.16 16.57 2.97
C ILE A 38 -7.00 16.01 3.81
N ASP A 39 -7.05 16.14 5.14
CA ASP A 39 -5.97 15.69 6.02
C ASP A 39 -5.70 14.18 5.94
N GLU A 40 -6.70 13.42 5.52
CA GLU A 40 -6.57 11.98 5.33
C GLU A 40 -5.52 11.61 4.27
N LEU A 41 -5.33 12.45 3.25
CA LEU A 41 -4.33 12.21 2.21
C LEU A 41 -2.89 12.35 2.71
N LYS A 42 -2.67 12.88 3.92
CA LYS A 42 -1.35 12.90 4.57
C LYS A 42 -0.93 11.51 5.05
N LYS A 43 -1.88 10.57 5.23
CA LYS A 43 -1.57 9.25 5.77
C LYS A 43 -0.67 8.48 4.80
N PRO A 44 0.39 7.80 5.30
CA PRO A 44 1.33 7.06 4.45
C PRO A 44 0.68 5.94 3.63
N MET A 45 -0.52 5.49 4.03
CA MET A 45 -1.31 4.50 3.28
C MET A 45 -1.70 4.95 1.86
N TYR A 46 -1.81 6.26 1.59
CA TYR A 46 -2.19 6.79 0.27
C TYR A 46 -0.99 7.04 -0.65
N ALA A 47 0.24 6.72 -0.21
CA ALA A 47 1.44 7.00 -1.00
C ALA A 47 1.43 6.31 -2.37
N THR A 48 0.96 5.06 -2.45
CA THR A 48 0.92 4.31 -3.71
C THR A 48 -0.07 4.92 -4.70
N CYS A 49 -1.32 5.18 -4.30
CA CYS A 49 -2.33 5.70 -5.23
C CYS A 49 -2.01 7.12 -5.68
N ILE A 50 -1.51 7.98 -4.79
CA ILE A 50 -1.05 9.33 -5.15
C ILE A 50 0.11 9.25 -6.16
N GLY A 51 1.11 8.40 -5.90
CA GLY A 51 2.24 8.21 -6.81
C GLY A 51 1.81 7.74 -8.21
N LEU A 52 0.85 6.80 -8.29
CA LEU A 52 0.31 6.33 -9.56
C LEU A 52 -0.44 7.43 -10.34
N ILE A 53 -1.22 8.26 -9.64
CA ILE A 53 -1.91 9.41 -10.26
C ILE A 53 -0.88 10.40 -10.81
N LEU A 54 0.13 10.77 -10.01
CA LEU A 54 1.18 11.70 -10.42
C LEU A 54 1.97 11.17 -11.63
N LYS A 55 2.34 9.89 -11.64
CA LYS A 55 3.00 9.25 -12.79
C LYS A 55 2.10 9.26 -14.03
N GLY A 56 0.80 8.99 -13.88
CA GLY A 56 -0.16 9.06 -14.97
C GLY A 56 -0.26 10.45 -15.61
N TYR A 57 -0.31 11.51 -14.79
CA TYR A 57 -0.26 12.89 -15.28
C TYR A 57 1.06 13.22 -15.97
N ASN A 58 2.19 12.80 -15.38
CA ASN A 58 3.50 13.00 -15.98
C ASN A 58 3.61 12.32 -17.36
N ASP A 59 3.13 11.10 -17.50
CA ASP A 59 3.15 10.36 -18.77
C ASP A 59 2.21 10.99 -19.81
N TYR A 60 1.08 11.56 -19.38
CA TYR A 60 0.16 12.32 -20.22
C TYR A 60 0.79 13.63 -20.72
N ASP A 61 1.36 14.45 -19.83
CA ASP A 61 1.93 15.76 -20.17
C ASP A 61 3.14 15.67 -21.10
N HIS A 62 3.95 14.61 -20.95
CA HIS A 62 5.12 14.37 -21.79
C HIS A 62 4.85 13.51 -23.03
N GLN A 63 3.58 13.12 -23.27
CA GLN A 63 3.18 12.24 -24.37
C GLN A 63 3.95 10.90 -24.40
N TYR A 64 4.40 10.41 -23.24
CA TYR A 64 5.04 9.09 -23.16
C TYR A 64 4.04 7.95 -23.44
N LYS A 65 2.74 8.22 -23.31
CA LYS A 65 1.66 7.28 -23.64
C LYS A 65 0.50 8.00 -24.33
N GLU A 66 0.09 7.51 -25.49
CA GLU A 66 -1.17 7.91 -26.10
C GLU A 66 -2.32 7.17 -25.42
N PHE A 67 -3.12 7.91 -24.65
CA PHE A 67 -4.37 7.39 -24.10
C PHE A 67 -5.44 7.41 -25.21
N THR A 68 -5.65 6.28 -25.88
CA THR A 68 -6.68 6.10 -26.92
C THR A 68 -8.10 6.31 -26.39
N GLU A 69 -8.33 6.11 -25.09
CA GLU A 69 -9.62 6.33 -24.44
C GLU A 69 -9.53 7.42 -23.36
N LYS A 70 -10.29 8.51 -23.54
CA LYS A 70 -10.28 9.68 -22.65
C LYS A 70 -11.13 9.52 -21.39
N PHE A 71 -11.95 8.49 -21.29
CA PHE A 71 -12.86 8.31 -20.15
C PHE A 71 -13.22 6.85 -19.93
N VAL A 72 -12.70 6.26 -18.84
CA VAL A 72 -13.17 4.98 -18.32
C VAL A 72 -14.11 5.26 -17.16
N LYS A 73 -15.40 4.91 -17.30
CA LYS A 73 -16.34 4.97 -16.18
C LYS A 73 -16.00 3.84 -15.20
N MET A 74 -15.15 4.13 -14.22
CA MET A 74 -14.82 3.18 -13.17
C MET A 74 -15.95 3.12 -12.14
N GLU A 75 -16.75 2.05 -12.19
CA GLU A 75 -17.73 1.79 -11.13
C GLU A 75 -16.99 1.22 -9.92
N VAL A 76 -16.89 2.02 -8.86
CA VAL A 76 -16.25 1.60 -7.60
C VAL A 76 -17.01 0.40 -7.02
N PRO A 77 -16.37 -0.79 -6.90
CA PRO A 77 -17.01 -1.97 -6.35
C PRO A 77 -17.62 -1.70 -4.97
N SER A 78 -18.84 -2.20 -4.74
CA SER A 78 -19.59 -1.98 -3.49
C SER A 78 -18.84 -2.39 -2.21
N ALA A 79 -17.86 -3.29 -2.34
CA ALA A 79 -16.99 -3.72 -1.23
C ALA A 79 -16.10 -2.59 -0.67
N LEU A 80 -15.82 -1.53 -1.44
CA LEU A 80 -15.01 -0.38 -1.03
C LEU A 80 -15.83 0.76 -0.39
N LYS A 81 -17.17 0.69 -0.43
CA LYS A 81 -18.06 1.73 0.12
C LYS A 81 -18.33 1.59 1.63
N LYS A 82 -17.45 0.93 2.40
CA LYS A 82 -17.67 0.72 3.83
C LYS A 82 -17.06 1.88 4.65
N ASN A 83 -17.94 2.60 5.34
CA ASN A 83 -17.70 3.72 6.24
C ASN A 83 -16.58 3.46 7.29
N PRO A 84 -15.92 4.54 7.79
CA PRO A 84 -14.68 4.46 8.56
C PRO A 84 -14.82 3.63 9.83
N VAL A 85 -13.85 2.74 10.04
CA VAL A 85 -13.66 1.97 11.26
C VAL A 85 -13.22 2.92 12.38
N THR A 86 -14.16 3.26 13.26
CA THR A 86 -13.86 3.76 14.61
C THR A 86 -13.09 2.65 15.34
N THR A 87 -11.77 2.71 15.31
CA THR A 87 -10.93 1.84 16.15
C THR A 87 -10.88 2.48 17.52
N ALA A 88 -11.70 1.98 18.45
CA ALA A 88 -11.52 2.25 19.86
C ALA A 88 -10.20 1.61 20.31
N GLU A 89 -9.27 2.42 20.80
CA GLU A 89 -8.12 1.94 21.57
C GLU A 89 -8.63 1.35 22.89
N ALA A 90 -8.64 0.01 23.00
CA ALA A 90 -8.69 -0.66 24.29
C ALA A 90 -7.25 -0.85 24.80
N PRO A 91 -6.96 -0.53 26.09
CA PRO A 91 -5.62 -0.63 26.63
C PRO A 91 -5.23 -2.11 26.79
N VAL A 92 -4.01 -2.43 26.38
CA VAL A 92 -3.42 -3.76 26.55
C VAL A 92 -3.04 -3.91 28.02
N ALA A 93 -3.93 -4.47 28.83
CA ALA A 93 -3.63 -4.91 30.18
C ALA A 93 -2.86 -6.23 30.12
N ALA A 94 -1.67 -6.24 30.70
CA ALA A 94 -0.80 -7.38 30.83
C ALA A 94 -1.40 -8.46 31.75
N ALA A 95 -1.43 -9.72 31.30
CA ALA A 95 -1.53 -10.90 32.14
C ALA A 95 -0.91 -12.13 31.42
N PRO A 96 -0.39 -13.12 32.17
CA PRO A 96 0.86 -13.83 31.82
C PRO A 96 0.69 -15.07 30.93
N ILE A 97 1.78 -15.38 30.23
CA ILE A 97 2.08 -16.62 29.53
C ILE A 97 2.12 -17.83 30.49
N THR A 98 1.29 -18.84 30.23
CA THR A 98 1.46 -20.21 30.72
C THR A 98 1.39 -21.19 29.53
N PRO A 99 2.32 -22.15 29.39
CA PRO A 99 2.34 -23.08 28.26
C PRO A 99 1.68 -24.41 28.65
N THR A 100 0.62 -24.81 27.94
CA THR A 100 0.10 -26.19 28.05
C THR A 100 -0.41 -26.71 26.70
N ALA A 101 0.39 -27.58 26.09
CA ALA A 101 0.10 -28.80 25.30
C ALA A 101 -0.93 -28.80 24.12
N PRO A 102 -0.79 -29.72 23.14
CA PRO A 102 -1.04 -29.46 21.71
C PRO A 102 -2.47 -29.75 21.25
N VAL A 103 -2.99 -28.88 20.36
CA VAL A 103 -4.23 -29.11 19.60
C VAL A 103 -3.88 -29.41 18.14
N GLU A 104 -4.59 -30.38 17.60
CA GLU A 104 -4.43 -31.08 16.32
C GLU A 104 -4.16 -30.18 15.09
N LYS A 105 -3.36 -30.72 14.18
CA LYS A 105 -3.06 -30.13 12.86
C LYS A 105 -4.33 -30.12 12.00
N ALA A 106 -5.09 -29.03 12.04
CA ALA A 106 -5.97 -28.68 10.94
C ALA A 106 -5.08 -28.26 9.74
N THR A 107 -4.94 -29.14 8.75
CA THR A 107 -4.28 -28.84 7.48
C THR A 107 -5.13 -27.84 6.72
N VAL A 108 -4.93 -26.55 6.99
CA VAL A 108 -5.46 -25.47 6.13
C VAL A 108 -4.72 -25.59 4.81
N ASP A 109 -5.42 -26.00 3.77
CA ASP A 109 -4.88 -26.12 2.42
C ASP A 109 -4.45 -24.71 1.94
N VAL A 110 -3.14 -24.44 1.99
CA VAL A 110 -2.53 -23.11 1.69
C VAL A 110 -2.41 -22.88 0.17
N THR A 111 -2.61 -23.94 -0.60
CA THR A 111 -2.48 -24.00 -2.07
C THR A 111 -3.27 -22.92 -2.84
N PRO A 112 -4.54 -22.61 -2.53
CA PRO A 112 -5.28 -21.57 -3.27
C PRO A 112 -4.81 -20.14 -2.94
N ARG A 113 -4.29 -19.89 -1.73
CA ARG A 113 -3.78 -18.58 -1.31
C ARG A 113 -2.43 -18.23 -1.94
N ILE A 114 -1.57 -19.25 -2.10
CA ILE A 114 -0.28 -19.11 -2.78
C ILE A 114 -0.49 -18.83 -4.27
N LYS A 115 -1.38 -19.58 -4.93
CA LYS A 115 -1.73 -19.35 -6.36
C LYS A 115 -2.28 -17.96 -6.64
N PHE A 116 -3.01 -17.35 -5.70
CA PHE A 116 -3.50 -15.98 -5.83
C PHE A 116 -2.34 -14.96 -5.76
N TRP A 117 -1.42 -15.14 -4.80
CA TRP A 117 -0.25 -14.29 -4.65
C TRP A 117 0.73 -14.40 -5.83
N ASP A 118 0.89 -15.60 -6.40
CA ASP A 118 1.75 -15.80 -7.57
C ASP A 118 1.17 -15.11 -8.80
N LYS A 119 -0.14 -15.20 -9.02
CA LYS A 119 -0.82 -14.46 -10.10
C LYS A 119 -0.74 -12.95 -9.90
N PHE A 120 -0.94 -12.48 -8.67
CA PHE A 120 -0.83 -11.06 -8.36
C PHE A 120 0.60 -10.56 -8.59
N LYS A 121 1.62 -11.28 -8.09
CA LYS A 121 3.03 -10.98 -8.35
C LYS A 121 3.36 -10.98 -9.84
N ASN A 122 2.87 -11.96 -10.60
CA ASN A 122 3.14 -12.04 -12.03
C ASN A 122 2.54 -10.85 -12.80
N ASN A 123 1.29 -10.49 -12.52
CA ASN A 123 0.66 -9.29 -13.12
C ASN A 123 1.36 -8.00 -12.68
N LEU A 124 1.77 -7.92 -11.42
CA LEU A 124 2.49 -6.76 -10.89
C LEU A 124 3.86 -6.62 -11.56
N ILE A 125 4.61 -7.71 -11.68
CA ILE A 125 5.91 -7.75 -12.36
C ILE A 125 5.73 -7.43 -13.84
N GLU A 126 4.67 -7.88 -14.49
CA GLU A 126 4.36 -7.53 -15.88
C GLU A 126 4.03 -6.05 -16.05
N LEU A 127 3.29 -5.46 -15.11
CA LEU A 127 2.97 -4.03 -15.09
C LEU A 127 4.20 -3.14 -14.78
N PHE A 128 5.16 -3.63 -14.00
CA PHE A 128 6.38 -2.91 -13.59
C PHE A 128 7.64 -3.35 -14.33
N LYS A 129 7.53 -4.26 -15.31
CA LYS A 129 8.60 -4.51 -16.27
C LYS A 129 8.67 -3.26 -17.14
N GLU A 130 9.75 -2.51 -16.99
CA GLU A 130 10.03 -1.31 -17.79
C GLU A 130 9.99 -1.68 -19.29
N GLU A 131 8.96 -1.17 -19.98
CA GLU A 131 9.17 -0.72 -21.35
C GLU A 131 10.05 0.53 -21.23
N GLU A 132 11.23 0.53 -21.84
CA GLU A 132 12.09 1.72 -21.89
C GLU A 132 11.22 2.91 -22.32
N ASP A 133 11.23 4.02 -21.57
CA ASP A 133 10.47 5.24 -21.89
C ASP A 133 10.91 5.76 -23.28
N GLN A 134 10.31 5.24 -24.35
CA GLN A 134 10.54 5.70 -25.71
C GLN A 134 9.67 6.92 -25.90
N VAL A 135 10.31 8.09 -25.99
CA VAL A 135 9.66 9.34 -26.39
C VAL A 135 8.93 9.08 -27.71
N ILE A 136 7.61 9.08 -27.69
CA ILE A 136 6.80 8.99 -28.91
C ILE A 136 7.05 10.31 -29.65
N ARG A 137 7.76 10.22 -30.78
CA ARG A 137 8.19 11.36 -31.58
C ARG A 137 7.17 11.72 -32.65
#